data_AF-A0ABD5RHY4-F1
#
_entry.id   AF-A0ABD5RHY4-F1
#
_cell.length_a   1.000
_cell.length_b   1.000
_cell.length_c   1.000
_cell.angle_alpha   90.00
_cell.angle_beta   90.00
_cell.angle_gamma   90.00
#
_symmetry.space_group_name_H-M   'P 1'
#
loop_
_entity.id
_entity.type
_entity.pdbx_description
1 polymer ?
#
loop_
_entity_poly.entity_id
_entity_poly.type
_entity_poly.pdbx_seq_one_letter_code
_entity_poly.pdbx_strand_id
1 'polypeptide(L)'
;MSGDDATAESTPAADSERLLDALVDGGVLVERPDGRLATSESFESTHDIYHDSYATSTDEDFQRAVSDVFDLPPEAAAERIEEEGVTREMLVTYLAVQSELDGSYSTGELARMATMVGDIAPESPIPPAVDSLDDETYEAFVSTNDRAAITVWRRHCAPCKAVKRDLDDVLAAIPDEVAVGGVDGESVTAFRSAYDVNAAPSLLLFEDGEHVETLQGRFTADQVAEAYESLGG
;
A
#
# COMPACT_ATOMS: atom_id res chain seq x y z
N MET A 1 -14.17 35.72 -44.11
CA MET A 1 -14.75 34.95 -43.00
C MET A 1 -14.94 33.54 -43.51
N SER A 2 -13.91 32.71 -43.37
CA SER A 2 -13.99 31.26 -43.59
C SER A 2 -13.39 30.68 -42.33
N GLY A 3 -14.24 30.01 -41.57
CA GLY A 3 -14.00 29.60 -40.20
C GLY A 3 -12.94 28.50 -40.11
N ASP A 4 -12.20 28.60 -39.01
CA ASP A 4 -11.62 27.50 -38.27
C ASP A 4 -12.52 26.25 -38.28
N ASP A 5 -11.95 25.15 -38.75
CA ASP A 5 -12.29 23.80 -38.30
C ASP A 5 -10.95 23.07 -38.14
N ALA A 6 -10.26 23.42 -37.05
CA ALA A 6 -9.13 22.66 -36.56
C ALA A 6 -9.71 21.63 -35.59
N THR A 7 -9.95 20.41 -36.08
CA THR A 7 -10.11 19.23 -35.24
C THR A 7 -8.86 19.12 -34.38
N ALA A 8 -8.93 19.56 -33.13
CA ALA A 8 -7.82 19.44 -32.19
C ALA A 8 -7.62 17.94 -31.90
N GLU A 9 -6.61 17.34 -32.51
CA GLU A 9 -6.08 16.05 -32.07
C GLU A 9 -5.62 16.22 -30.61
N SER A 10 -6.27 15.54 -29.66
CA SER A 10 -5.83 15.52 -28.27
C SER A 10 -4.41 14.98 -28.21
N THR A 11 -3.50 15.75 -27.61
CA THR A 11 -2.13 15.30 -27.36
C THR A 11 -2.11 14.28 -26.22
N PRO A 12 -1.16 13.31 -26.19
CA PRO A 12 -1.05 12.34 -25.10
C PRO A 12 -0.99 12.98 -23.69
N ALA A 13 -0.37 14.16 -23.56
CA ALA A 13 -0.31 14.89 -22.29
C ALA A 13 -1.69 15.41 -21.85
N ALA A 14 -2.46 16.00 -22.77
CA ALA A 14 -3.83 16.46 -22.49
C ALA A 14 -4.77 15.29 -22.15
N ASP A 15 -4.57 14.13 -22.76
CA ASP A 15 -5.31 12.92 -22.40
C ASP A 15 -4.95 12.44 -21.00
N SER A 16 -3.66 12.46 -20.61
CA SER A 16 -3.23 12.11 -19.25
C SER A 16 -3.79 13.05 -18.19
N GLU A 17 -3.75 14.36 -18.42
CA GLU A 17 -4.33 15.36 -17.50
C GLU A 17 -5.83 15.12 -17.32
N ARG A 18 -6.58 14.90 -18.41
CA ARG A 18 -8.01 14.58 -18.33
C ARG A 18 -8.30 13.31 -17.52
N LEU A 19 -7.49 12.26 -17.68
CA LEU A 19 -7.67 11.02 -16.91
C LEU A 19 -7.32 11.22 -15.43
N LEU A 20 -6.33 12.05 -15.12
CA LEU A 20 -5.97 12.40 -13.75
C LEU A 20 -7.08 13.22 -13.08
N ASP A 21 -7.62 14.22 -13.77
CA ASP A 21 -8.75 15.02 -13.28
C ASP A 21 -9.97 14.14 -13.00
N ALA A 22 -10.26 13.19 -13.90
CA ALA A 22 -11.33 12.21 -13.69
C ALA A 22 -11.11 11.31 -12.47
N LEU A 23 -9.86 10.94 -12.16
CA LEU A 23 -9.53 10.18 -10.95
C LEU A 23 -9.73 10.99 -9.68
N VAL A 24 -9.45 12.30 -9.71
CA VAL A 24 -9.70 13.20 -8.57
C VAL A 24 -11.20 13.46 -8.40
N ASP A 25 -11.89 13.84 -9.48
CA ASP A 25 -13.33 14.14 -9.48
C ASP A 25 -14.17 12.90 -9.13
N GLY A 26 -13.74 11.73 -9.56
CA GLY A 26 -14.33 10.43 -9.24
C GLY A 26 -14.04 9.93 -7.83
N GLY A 27 -13.24 10.66 -7.05
CA GLY A 27 -12.91 10.31 -5.67
C GLY A 27 -11.95 9.14 -5.53
N VAL A 28 -11.26 8.73 -6.60
CA VAL A 28 -10.19 7.72 -6.54
C VAL A 28 -8.94 8.32 -5.89
N LEU A 29 -8.57 9.52 -6.32
CA LEU A 29 -7.44 10.28 -5.81
C LEU A 29 -7.90 11.50 -5.02
N VAL A 30 -7.09 11.91 -4.06
CA VAL A 30 -7.26 13.15 -3.28
C VAL A 30 -5.95 13.93 -3.25
N GLU A 31 -6.05 15.24 -3.37
CA GLU A 31 -4.92 16.14 -3.16
C GLU A 31 -4.74 16.39 -1.66
N ARG A 32 -3.52 16.13 -1.17
CA ARG A 32 -3.13 16.38 0.22
C ARG A 32 -2.82 17.87 0.42
N PRO A 33 -2.82 18.38 1.67
CA PRO A 33 -2.50 19.78 1.95
C PRO A 33 -1.11 20.24 1.48
N ASP A 34 -0.19 19.31 1.23
CA ASP A 34 1.16 19.55 0.72
C ASP A 34 1.24 19.54 -0.83
N GLY A 35 0.11 19.41 -1.52
CA GLY A 35 0.00 19.37 -2.98
C GLY A 35 0.34 18.01 -3.61
N ARG A 36 0.60 16.97 -2.81
CA ARG A 36 0.81 15.61 -3.32
C ARG A 36 -0.53 14.90 -3.52
N LEU A 37 -0.62 14.09 -4.57
CA LEU A 37 -1.75 13.17 -4.72
C LEU A 37 -1.57 11.93 -3.84
N ALA A 38 -2.68 11.40 -3.36
CA ALA A 38 -2.78 10.13 -2.67
C ALA A 38 -4.10 9.45 -3.06
N THR A 39 -4.20 8.15 -2.83
CA THR A 39 -5.49 7.45 -2.92
C THR A 39 -6.44 7.88 -1.80
N SER A 40 -7.75 7.87 -2.10
CA SER A 40 -8.80 8.21 -1.14
C SER A 40 -9.10 7.04 -0.20
N GLU A 41 -9.67 7.31 0.99
CA GLU A 41 -10.10 6.22 1.89
C GLU A 41 -11.20 5.33 1.28
N SER A 42 -12.06 5.90 0.42
CA SER A 42 -13.12 5.15 -0.29
C SER A 42 -12.50 4.14 -1.23
N PHE A 43 -11.64 4.62 -2.12
CA PHE A 43 -10.93 3.79 -3.09
C PHE A 43 -10.11 2.71 -2.38
N GLU A 44 -9.36 3.06 -1.34
CA GLU A 44 -8.57 2.09 -0.57
C GLU A 44 -9.43 1.00 0.06
N SER A 45 -10.67 1.32 0.47
CA SER A 45 -11.59 0.33 1.01
C SER A 45 -12.10 -0.62 -0.07
N THR A 46 -12.43 -0.09 -1.25
CA THR A 46 -12.82 -0.89 -2.43
C THR A 46 -11.66 -1.76 -2.91
N HIS A 47 -10.44 -1.21 -2.93
CA HIS A 47 -9.21 -1.91 -3.28
C HIS A 47 -8.93 -3.07 -2.33
N ASP A 48 -9.03 -2.87 -1.02
CA ASP A 48 -8.86 -3.93 -0.01
C ASP A 48 -9.82 -5.12 -0.26
N ILE A 49 -11.08 -4.86 -0.64
CA ILE A 49 -12.08 -5.89 -0.93
C ILE A 49 -11.65 -6.77 -2.13
N TYR A 50 -11.20 -6.13 -3.21
CA TYR A 50 -10.69 -6.85 -4.38
C TYR A 50 -9.38 -7.57 -4.07
N HIS A 51 -8.46 -6.93 -3.34
CA HIS A 51 -7.22 -7.55 -2.89
C HIS A 51 -7.49 -8.84 -2.12
N ASP A 52 -8.37 -8.82 -1.11
CA ASP A 52 -8.73 -10.01 -0.34
C ASP A 52 -9.35 -11.11 -1.19
N SER A 53 -10.12 -10.75 -2.22
CA SER A 53 -10.74 -11.69 -3.15
C SER A 53 -9.71 -12.41 -4.03
N TYR A 54 -8.65 -11.70 -4.45
CA TYR A 54 -7.65 -12.25 -5.38
C TYR A 54 -6.36 -12.73 -4.72
N ALA A 55 -6.01 -12.26 -3.51
CA ALA A 55 -4.78 -12.60 -2.80
C ALA A 55 -4.62 -14.10 -2.55
N THR A 56 -5.71 -14.82 -2.31
CA THR A 56 -5.71 -16.28 -2.11
C THR A 56 -6.34 -17.05 -3.26
N SER A 57 -6.62 -16.37 -4.39
CA SER A 57 -7.24 -17.00 -5.56
C SER A 57 -6.25 -17.93 -6.28
N THR A 58 -6.77 -19.00 -6.88
CA THR A 58 -5.95 -19.87 -7.74
C THR A 58 -5.52 -19.13 -9.01
N ASP A 59 -4.44 -19.56 -9.66
CA ASP A 59 -4.02 -18.97 -10.94
C ASP A 59 -5.10 -19.15 -12.03
N GLU A 60 -5.86 -20.25 -11.99
CA GLU A 60 -6.98 -20.48 -12.90
C GLU A 60 -8.13 -19.47 -12.67
N ASP A 61 -8.43 -19.14 -11.41
CA ASP A 61 -9.46 -18.14 -11.09
C ASP A 61 -9.00 -16.73 -11.46
N PHE A 62 -7.72 -16.42 -11.25
CA PHE A 62 -7.12 -15.16 -11.67
C PHE A 62 -7.15 -15.00 -13.19
N GLN A 63 -6.71 -16.02 -13.95
CA GLN A 63 -6.76 -16.00 -15.42
C GLN A 63 -8.19 -15.84 -15.94
N ARG A 64 -9.17 -16.54 -15.32
CA ARG A 64 -10.59 -16.39 -15.68
C ARG A 64 -11.08 -14.98 -15.45
N ALA A 65 -10.72 -14.37 -14.31
CA ALA A 65 -11.10 -12.99 -14.04
C ALA A 65 -10.52 -12.00 -15.06
N VAL A 66 -9.25 -12.16 -15.46
CA VAL A 66 -8.65 -11.35 -16.54
C VAL A 66 -9.40 -11.57 -17.87
N SER A 67 -9.72 -12.81 -18.20
CA SER A 67 -10.51 -13.14 -19.41
C SER A 67 -11.88 -12.45 -19.40
N ASP A 68 -12.61 -12.53 -18.29
CA ASP A 68 -13.95 -11.94 -18.16
C ASP A 68 -13.92 -10.40 -18.18
N VAL A 69 -12.97 -9.79 -17.45
CA VAL A 69 -12.87 -8.33 -17.30
C VAL A 69 -12.49 -7.64 -18.61
N PHE A 70 -11.58 -8.26 -19.37
CA PHE A 70 -11.07 -7.69 -20.61
C PHE A 70 -11.75 -8.27 -21.88
N ASP A 71 -12.79 -9.10 -21.71
CA ASP A 71 -13.50 -9.81 -22.79
C ASP A 71 -12.53 -10.54 -23.75
N LEU A 72 -11.58 -11.27 -23.16
CA LEU A 72 -10.51 -11.97 -23.88
C LEU A 72 -10.78 -13.48 -23.92
N PRO A 73 -10.43 -14.18 -25.00
CA PRO A 73 -10.31 -15.63 -24.98
C PRO A 73 -9.35 -16.11 -23.87
N PRO A 74 -9.59 -17.27 -23.23
CA PRO A 74 -8.74 -17.76 -22.15
C PRO A 74 -7.25 -17.84 -22.49
N GLU A 75 -6.92 -18.20 -23.74
CA GLU A 75 -5.53 -18.28 -24.22
C GLU A 75 -4.88 -16.90 -24.31
N ALA A 76 -5.62 -15.87 -24.75
CA ALA A 76 -5.13 -14.51 -24.81
C ALA A 76 -4.99 -13.87 -23.42
N ALA A 77 -5.81 -14.28 -22.45
CA ALA A 77 -5.65 -13.88 -21.06
C ALA A 77 -4.38 -14.49 -20.44
N ALA A 78 -4.10 -15.77 -20.72
CA ALA A 78 -2.85 -16.41 -20.31
C ALA A 78 -1.62 -15.71 -20.90
N GLU A 79 -1.64 -15.42 -22.22
CA GLU A 79 -0.54 -14.71 -22.90
C GLU A 79 -0.27 -13.35 -22.26
N ARG A 80 -1.30 -12.57 -21.92
CA ARG A 80 -1.12 -11.29 -21.20
C ARG A 80 -0.51 -11.44 -19.82
N ILE A 81 -0.90 -12.47 -19.08
CA ILE A 81 -0.36 -12.71 -17.74
C ILE A 81 1.12 -13.10 -17.83
N GLU A 82 1.46 -14.02 -18.72
CA GLU A 82 2.82 -14.56 -18.84
C GLU A 82 3.78 -13.61 -19.58
N GLU A 83 3.34 -13.01 -20.69
CA GLU A 83 4.19 -12.22 -21.58
C GLU A 83 4.13 -10.71 -21.30
N GLU A 84 2.93 -10.17 -20.99
CA GLU A 84 2.76 -8.74 -20.67
C GLU A 84 2.90 -8.47 -19.16
N GLY A 85 3.08 -9.51 -18.34
CA GLY A 85 3.34 -9.39 -16.90
C GLY A 85 2.16 -8.87 -16.08
N VAL A 86 0.92 -9.10 -16.54
CA VAL A 86 -0.29 -8.70 -15.81
C VAL A 86 -0.35 -9.40 -14.45
N THR A 87 -0.30 -8.63 -13.37
CA THR A 87 -0.32 -9.14 -11.99
C THR A 87 -1.72 -9.08 -11.37
N ARG A 88 -1.92 -9.82 -10.27
CA ARG A 88 -3.13 -9.71 -9.44
C ARG A 88 -3.34 -8.29 -8.93
N GLU A 89 -2.26 -7.62 -8.55
CA GLU A 89 -2.31 -6.23 -8.09
C GLU A 89 -2.83 -5.30 -9.19
N MET A 90 -2.35 -5.43 -10.43
CA MET A 90 -2.85 -4.65 -11.55
C MET A 90 -4.35 -4.87 -11.81
N LEU A 91 -4.83 -6.13 -11.70
CA LEU A 91 -6.25 -6.44 -11.82
C LEU A 91 -7.07 -5.83 -10.67
N VAL A 92 -6.57 -5.93 -9.44
CA VAL A 92 -7.22 -5.37 -8.24
C VAL A 92 -7.36 -3.85 -8.35
N THR A 93 -6.27 -3.15 -8.70
CA THR A 93 -6.30 -1.70 -8.91
C THR A 93 -7.26 -1.32 -10.04
N TYR A 94 -7.26 -2.05 -11.16
CA TYR A 94 -8.20 -1.84 -12.25
C TYR A 94 -9.67 -1.96 -11.81
N LEU A 95 -10.01 -3.04 -11.10
CA LEU A 95 -11.38 -3.29 -10.64
C LEU A 95 -11.83 -2.26 -9.61
N ALA A 96 -10.93 -1.82 -8.74
CA ALA A 96 -11.22 -0.75 -7.78
C ALA A 96 -11.48 0.59 -8.51
N VAL A 97 -10.64 0.97 -9.47
CA VAL A 97 -10.84 2.19 -10.27
C VAL A 97 -12.16 2.12 -11.04
N GLN A 98 -12.44 0.99 -11.69
CA GLN A 98 -13.69 0.77 -12.42
C GLN A 98 -14.92 0.90 -11.51
N SER A 99 -14.83 0.48 -10.25
CA SER A 99 -15.95 0.51 -9.30
C SER A 99 -16.24 1.89 -8.73
N GLU A 100 -15.22 2.75 -8.59
CA GLU A 100 -15.40 4.13 -8.11
C GLU A 100 -15.91 5.05 -9.24
N LEU A 101 -15.53 4.78 -10.49
CA LEU A 101 -15.87 5.63 -11.64
C LEU A 101 -17.23 5.25 -12.27
N ASP A 102 -17.87 6.23 -12.93
CA ASP A 102 -19.27 6.16 -13.39
C ASP A 102 -19.51 5.33 -14.67
N GLY A 103 -18.65 4.37 -15.00
CA GLY A 103 -18.80 3.46 -16.14
C GLY A 103 -18.73 4.15 -17.52
N SER A 104 -18.40 5.44 -17.56
CA SER A 104 -18.30 6.25 -18.79
C SER A 104 -16.98 6.05 -19.53
N TYR A 105 -16.01 5.38 -18.91
CA TYR A 105 -14.65 5.20 -19.42
C TYR A 105 -14.48 3.86 -20.13
N SER A 106 -13.72 3.86 -21.23
CA SER A 106 -13.35 2.63 -21.91
C SER A 106 -12.37 1.78 -21.10
N THR A 107 -12.29 0.48 -21.36
CA THR A 107 -11.32 -0.44 -20.76
C THR A 107 -9.87 0.08 -20.87
N GLY A 108 -9.52 0.67 -22.01
CA GLY A 108 -8.18 1.23 -22.22
C GLY A 108 -7.90 2.50 -21.41
N GLU A 109 -8.93 3.31 -21.13
CA GLU A 109 -8.81 4.46 -20.23
C GLU A 109 -8.71 4.02 -18.78
N LEU A 110 -9.56 3.08 -18.35
CA LEU A 110 -9.52 2.49 -17.01
C LEU A 110 -8.18 1.81 -16.73
N ALA A 111 -7.60 1.10 -17.70
CA ALA A 111 -6.28 0.50 -17.57
C ALA A 111 -5.18 1.54 -17.36
N ARG A 112 -5.19 2.65 -18.12
CA ARG A 112 -4.23 3.74 -17.94
C ARG A 112 -4.41 4.44 -16.59
N MET A 113 -5.66 4.69 -16.20
CA MET A 113 -5.99 5.25 -14.89
C MET A 113 -5.50 4.35 -13.76
N ALA A 114 -5.70 3.02 -13.87
CA ALA A 114 -5.19 2.06 -12.90
C ALA A 114 -3.67 2.09 -12.80
N THR A 115 -2.95 2.21 -13.92
CA THR A 115 -1.50 2.42 -13.91
C THR A 115 -1.12 3.72 -13.19
N MET A 116 -1.77 4.84 -13.51
CA MET A 116 -1.52 6.13 -12.82
C MET A 116 -1.76 6.03 -11.31
N VAL A 117 -2.82 5.34 -10.89
CA VAL A 117 -3.14 5.13 -9.47
C VAL A 117 -2.10 4.24 -8.80
N GLY A 118 -1.65 3.17 -9.46
CA GLY A 118 -0.58 2.31 -8.97
C GLY A 118 0.73 3.07 -8.76
N ASP A 119 1.02 4.06 -9.60
CA ASP A 119 2.20 4.94 -9.47
C ASP A 119 2.04 6.00 -8.36
N ILE A 120 0.81 6.28 -7.88
CA ILE A 120 0.49 7.31 -6.87
C ILE A 120 0.27 6.71 -5.47
N ALA A 121 -0.33 5.52 -5.37
CA ALA A 121 -0.51 4.82 -4.10
C ALA A 121 0.85 4.67 -3.39
N PRO A 122 0.95 4.86 -2.07
CA PRO A 122 2.27 4.88 -1.43
C PRO A 122 2.97 3.55 -1.68
N GLU A 123 4.16 3.63 -2.27
CA GLU A 123 5.00 2.47 -2.61
C GLU A 123 5.33 1.62 -1.38
N SER A 124 5.08 2.10 -0.16
CA SER A 124 5.38 1.41 1.10
C SER A 124 4.22 1.49 2.11
N PRO A 125 3.90 0.38 2.80
CA PRO A 125 2.99 0.40 3.94
C PRO A 125 3.60 1.04 5.19
N ILE A 126 4.87 1.48 5.16
CA ILE A 126 5.55 2.11 6.28
C ILE A 126 5.14 3.59 6.35
N PRO A 127 4.69 4.10 7.52
CA PRO A 127 4.41 5.53 7.68
C PRO A 127 5.66 6.39 7.45
N PRO A 128 5.53 7.59 6.85
CA PRO A 128 6.68 8.47 6.59
C PRO A 128 7.30 9.07 7.87
N ALA A 129 6.64 8.91 9.02
CA ALA A 129 7.12 9.40 10.32
C ALA A 129 8.21 8.51 10.96
N VAL A 130 8.50 7.34 10.38
CA VAL A 130 9.48 6.38 10.91
C VAL A 130 10.49 5.99 9.83
N ASP A 131 11.66 5.51 10.25
CA ASP A 131 12.69 5.08 9.31
C ASP A 131 12.25 3.80 8.56
N SER A 132 12.35 3.82 7.25
CA SER A 132 12.05 2.64 6.41
C SER A 132 13.24 1.69 6.43
N LEU A 133 13.01 0.46 6.87
CA LEU A 133 14.00 -0.59 6.99
C LEU A 133 13.60 -1.80 6.12
N ASP A 134 14.57 -2.65 5.84
CA ASP A 134 14.44 -3.90 5.08
C ASP A 134 15.33 -5.00 5.70
N ASP A 135 15.37 -6.18 5.06
CA ASP A 135 16.16 -7.34 5.51
C ASP A 135 17.68 -7.05 5.53
N GLU A 136 18.17 -6.03 4.81
CA GLU A 136 19.59 -5.67 4.74
C GLU A 136 19.97 -4.56 5.74
N THR A 137 19.02 -3.71 6.12
CA THR A 137 19.27 -2.49 6.89
C THR A 137 18.86 -2.57 8.36
N TYR A 138 17.94 -3.46 8.74
CA TYR A 138 17.42 -3.51 10.11
C TYR A 138 18.49 -3.87 11.16
N GLU A 139 19.43 -4.77 10.86
CA GLU A 139 20.47 -5.20 11.82
C GLU A 139 21.40 -4.02 12.18
N ALA A 140 21.76 -3.22 11.18
CA ALA A 140 22.57 -2.02 11.39
C ALA A 140 21.81 -0.98 12.24
N PHE A 141 20.51 -0.82 11.99
CA PHE A 141 19.64 0.07 12.77
C PHE A 141 19.58 -0.37 14.24
N VAL A 142 19.34 -1.65 14.51
CA VAL A 142 19.25 -2.20 15.87
C VAL A 142 20.60 -2.20 16.60
N SER A 143 21.71 -2.41 15.90
CA SER A 143 23.05 -2.41 16.52
C SER A 143 23.65 -1.02 16.76
N THR A 144 23.18 0.00 16.03
CA THR A 144 23.68 1.38 16.17
C THR A 144 22.95 2.16 17.26
N ASN A 145 21.74 1.73 17.64
CA ASN A 145 20.92 2.38 18.64
C ASN A 145 20.80 1.50 19.88
N ASP A 146 21.08 2.05 21.05
CA ASP A 146 21.01 1.31 22.33
C ASP A 146 19.60 0.75 22.57
N ARG A 147 18.56 1.45 22.08
CA ARG A 147 17.17 0.99 22.10
C ARG A 147 16.52 1.28 20.76
N ALA A 148 15.78 0.30 20.23
CA ALA A 148 15.09 0.43 18.95
C ALA A 148 13.70 -0.20 18.99
N ALA A 149 12.78 0.36 18.21
CA ALA A 149 11.43 -0.15 18.01
C ALA A 149 11.16 -0.31 16.52
N ILE A 150 10.84 -1.52 16.05
CA ILE A 150 10.54 -1.79 14.65
C ILE A 150 9.12 -2.29 14.52
N THR A 151 8.30 -1.58 13.75
CA THR A 151 6.93 -2.04 13.44
C THR A 151 6.90 -2.75 12.09
N VAL A 152 6.39 -3.98 12.07
CA VAL A 152 6.03 -4.68 10.83
C VAL A 152 4.69 -4.17 10.35
N TRP A 153 4.69 -3.50 9.21
CA TRP A 153 3.48 -3.04 8.53
C TRP A 153 3.11 -3.99 7.41
N ARG A 154 1.87 -3.85 6.91
CA ARG A 154 1.42 -4.54 5.71
C ARG A 154 0.48 -3.64 4.93
N ARG A 155 0.44 -3.80 3.61
CA ARG A 155 -0.58 -3.18 2.76
C ARG A 155 -1.94 -3.81 3.06
N HIS A 156 -3.01 -3.10 2.72
CA HIS A 156 -4.39 -3.61 2.83
C HIS A 156 -4.71 -4.25 4.19
N CYS A 157 -4.15 -3.67 5.26
CA CYS A 157 -4.20 -4.22 6.61
C CYS A 157 -5.04 -3.29 7.48
N ALA A 158 -6.32 -3.63 7.70
CA ALA A 158 -7.23 -2.84 8.52
C ALA A 158 -6.69 -2.59 9.95
N PRO A 159 -6.09 -3.57 10.65
CA PRO A 159 -5.43 -3.32 11.94
C PRO A 159 -4.27 -2.32 11.84
N CYS A 160 -3.48 -2.36 10.75
CA CYS A 160 -2.40 -1.42 10.49
C CYS A 160 -2.94 0.00 10.26
N LYS A 161 -4.02 0.14 9.47
CA LYS A 161 -4.73 1.41 9.27
C LYS A 161 -5.23 2.00 10.60
N ALA A 162 -5.70 1.15 11.52
CA ALA A 162 -6.13 1.59 12.85
C ALA A 162 -4.96 2.12 13.70
N VAL A 163 -3.81 1.42 13.76
CA VAL A 163 -2.63 1.92 14.48
C VAL A 163 -2.11 3.22 13.84
N LYS A 164 -2.11 3.32 12.51
CA LYS A 164 -1.68 4.53 11.79
C LYS A 164 -2.51 5.77 12.11
N ARG A 165 -3.82 5.61 12.42
CA ARG A 165 -4.68 6.73 12.85
C ARG A 165 -4.30 7.28 14.21
N ASP A 166 -3.81 6.41 15.08
CA ASP A 166 -3.37 6.72 16.43
C ASP A 166 -1.83 6.87 16.49
N LEU A 167 -1.15 7.05 15.34
CA LEU A 167 0.31 6.94 15.24
C LEU A 167 1.04 7.98 16.08
N ASP A 168 0.57 9.22 16.09
CA ASP A 168 1.20 10.30 16.86
C ASP A 168 1.20 9.98 18.36
N ASP A 169 0.09 9.44 18.88
CA ASP A 169 -0.02 9.04 20.28
C ASP A 169 0.83 7.80 20.58
N VAL A 170 0.88 6.84 19.64
CA VAL A 170 1.75 5.66 19.74
C VAL A 170 3.22 6.06 19.78
N LEU A 171 3.66 6.96 18.90
CA LEU A 171 5.04 7.45 18.86
C LEU A 171 5.37 8.26 20.11
N ALA A 172 4.42 9.04 20.64
CA ALA A 172 4.60 9.78 21.90
C ALA A 172 4.70 8.88 23.14
N ALA A 173 4.22 7.63 23.08
CA ALA A 173 4.38 6.64 24.13
C ALA A 173 5.73 5.91 24.09
N ILE A 174 6.47 6.02 22.98
CA ILE A 174 7.83 5.51 22.87
C ILE A 174 8.80 6.53 23.51
N PRO A 175 9.71 6.12 24.41
CA PRO A 175 10.68 7.03 24.99
C PRO A 175 11.54 7.75 23.93
N ASP A 176 11.82 9.03 24.13
CA ASP A 176 12.53 9.90 23.15
C ASP A 176 13.91 9.37 22.70
N GLU A 177 14.52 8.50 23.50
CA GLU A 177 15.84 7.88 23.25
C GLU A 177 15.78 6.63 22.38
N VAL A 178 14.59 6.11 22.09
CA VAL A 178 14.40 4.91 21.27
C VAL A 178 14.31 5.29 19.80
N ALA A 179 15.13 4.67 18.96
CA ALA A 179 15.03 4.82 17.51
C ALA A 179 13.81 4.06 16.98
N VAL A 180 12.99 4.70 16.15
CA VAL A 180 11.75 4.09 15.62
C VAL A 180 11.86 3.83 14.11
N GLY A 181 11.71 2.57 13.74
CA GLY A 181 11.70 2.12 12.36
C GLY A 181 10.42 1.34 12.00
N GLY A 182 10.24 1.12 10.70
CA GLY A 182 9.20 0.26 10.18
C GLY A 182 9.70 -0.57 9.00
N VAL A 183 9.11 -1.74 8.82
CA VAL A 183 9.40 -2.65 7.69
C VAL A 183 8.12 -3.00 6.97
N ASP A 184 8.20 -3.23 5.65
CA ASP A 184 7.11 -3.83 4.88
C ASP A 184 7.17 -5.35 5.06
N GLY A 185 6.23 -5.90 5.83
CA GLY A 185 6.15 -7.32 6.14
C GLY A 185 5.98 -8.23 4.91
N GLU A 186 5.57 -7.71 3.76
CA GLU A 186 5.52 -8.47 2.51
C GLU A 186 6.88 -8.52 1.82
N SER A 187 7.77 -7.56 2.12
CA SER A 187 9.12 -7.46 1.57
C SER A 187 10.21 -8.05 2.47
N VAL A 188 9.98 -8.18 3.78
CA VAL A 188 11.00 -8.63 4.76
C VAL A 188 10.79 -10.06 5.27
N THR A 189 11.14 -11.05 4.45
CA THR A 189 10.91 -12.46 4.83
C THR A 189 11.92 -12.94 5.89
N ALA A 190 13.17 -12.50 5.82
CA ALA A 190 14.21 -12.93 6.76
C ALA A 190 13.95 -12.37 8.16
N PHE A 191 13.65 -11.07 8.27
CA PHE A 191 13.27 -10.41 9.52
C PHE A 191 12.09 -11.12 10.18
N ARG A 192 11.00 -11.35 9.44
CA ARG A 192 9.81 -12.02 9.98
C ARG A 192 10.10 -13.43 10.47
N SER A 193 10.94 -14.17 9.75
CA SER A 193 11.35 -15.50 10.19
C SER A 193 12.27 -15.47 11.42
N ALA A 194 13.15 -14.47 11.53
CA ALA A 194 14.09 -14.36 12.65
C ALA A 194 13.38 -14.09 13.99
N TYR A 195 12.29 -13.33 13.95
CA TYR A 195 11.56 -12.90 15.15
C TYR A 195 10.14 -13.50 15.29
N ASP A 196 9.83 -14.55 14.54
CA ASP A 196 8.53 -15.26 14.57
C ASP A 196 7.30 -14.33 14.39
N VAL A 197 7.40 -13.42 13.40
CA VAL A 197 6.35 -12.44 13.10
C VAL A 197 5.42 -12.94 12.00
N ASN A 198 4.24 -13.38 12.43
CA ASN A 198 3.23 -13.98 11.56
C ASN A 198 2.03 -13.08 11.27
N ALA A 199 1.97 -11.88 11.86
CA ALA A 199 0.87 -10.94 11.70
C ALA A 199 1.36 -9.49 11.63
N ALA A 200 0.57 -8.64 10.98
CA ALA A 200 0.75 -7.19 10.97
C ALA A 200 -0.50 -6.48 11.54
N PRO A 201 -0.35 -5.36 12.26
CA PRO A 201 0.93 -4.81 12.68
C PRO A 201 1.55 -5.67 13.79
N SER A 202 2.87 -5.64 13.90
CA SER A 202 3.58 -6.17 15.06
C SER A 202 4.69 -5.20 15.44
N LEU A 203 4.74 -4.74 16.68
CA LEU A 203 5.79 -3.88 17.20
C LEU A 203 6.82 -4.73 17.93
N LEU A 204 8.07 -4.67 17.49
CA LEU A 204 9.20 -5.37 18.11
C LEU A 204 10.08 -4.36 18.82
N LEU A 205 10.40 -4.66 20.07
CA LEU A 205 11.27 -3.83 20.92
C LEU A 205 12.64 -4.50 21.03
N PHE A 206 13.68 -3.67 20.95
CA PHE A 206 15.08 -4.08 21.01
C PHE A 206 15.85 -3.23 22.02
N GLU A 207 16.75 -3.86 22.75
CA GLU A 207 17.69 -3.20 23.67
C GLU A 207 19.08 -3.85 23.52
N ASP A 208 20.13 -3.04 23.43
CA ASP A 208 21.53 -3.47 23.24
C ASP A 208 21.72 -4.46 22.07
N GLY A 209 20.93 -4.30 21.01
CA GLY A 209 20.95 -5.16 19.84
C GLY A 209 20.16 -6.47 19.96
N GLU A 210 19.56 -6.74 21.12
CA GLU A 210 18.79 -7.95 21.41
C GLU A 210 17.29 -7.67 21.36
N HIS A 211 16.50 -8.64 20.87
CA HIS A 211 15.05 -8.57 20.88
C HIS A 211 14.52 -8.85 22.30
N VAL A 212 13.68 -7.96 22.83
CA VAL A 212 13.19 -8.05 24.22
C VAL A 212 11.68 -8.31 24.31
N GLU A 213 10.88 -7.74 23.41
CA GLU A 213 9.42 -7.88 23.46
C GLU A 213 8.77 -7.72 22.07
N THR A 214 7.62 -8.37 21.87
CA THR A 214 6.78 -8.17 20.68
C THR A 214 5.32 -7.96 21.06
N LEU A 215 4.74 -6.85 20.60
CA LEU A 215 3.29 -6.64 20.62
C LEU A 215 2.71 -7.05 19.25
N GLN A 216 2.03 -8.19 19.18
CA GLN A 216 1.42 -8.67 17.93
C GLN A 216 -0.04 -8.23 17.80
N GLY A 217 -0.42 -7.80 16.59
CA GLY A 217 -1.76 -7.32 16.26
C GLY A 217 -1.93 -5.83 16.57
N ARG A 218 -3.17 -5.33 16.53
CA ARG A 218 -3.44 -3.92 16.87
C ARG A 218 -3.00 -3.65 18.31
N PHE A 219 -2.11 -2.69 18.49
CA PHE A 219 -1.69 -2.15 19.78
C PHE A 219 -2.12 -0.67 19.92
N THR A 220 -2.05 -0.16 21.15
CA THR A 220 -2.41 1.21 21.53
C THR A 220 -1.24 1.89 22.23
N ALA A 221 -1.24 3.21 22.32
CA ALA A 221 -0.23 3.98 23.05
C ALA A 221 -0.05 3.48 24.49
N ASP A 222 -1.14 3.17 25.21
CA ASP A 222 -1.09 2.63 26.58
C ASP A 222 -0.33 1.29 26.65
N GLN A 223 -0.57 0.38 25.70
CA GLN A 223 0.13 -0.91 25.65
C GLN A 223 1.62 -0.75 25.33
N VAL A 224 1.98 0.24 24.50
CA VAL A 224 3.37 0.56 24.19
C VAL A 224 4.06 1.13 25.44
N ALA A 225 3.41 2.05 26.16
CA ALA A 225 3.93 2.59 27.42
C ALA A 225 4.13 1.48 28.47
N GLU A 226 3.15 0.60 28.65
CA GLU A 226 3.21 -0.52 29.59
C GLU A 226 4.38 -1.49 29.29
N ALA A 227 4.65 -1.75 28.00
CA ALA A 227 5.80 -2.55 27.58
C ALA A 227 7.13 -1.92 28.02
N TYR A 228 7.33 -0.62 27.77
CA TYR A 228 8.55 0.08 28.20
C TYR A 228 8.69 0.21 29.71
N GLU A 229 7.59 0.40 30.45
CA GLU A 229 7.59 0.40 31.92
C GLU A 229 8.05 -0.96 32.48
N SER A 230 7.66 -2.05 31.83
CA SER A 230 8.01 -3.42 32.22
C SER A 230 9.48 -3.76 31.94
N LEU A 231 10.09 -3.13 30.92
CA LEU A 231 11.51 -3.28 30.59
C LEU A 231 12.44 -2.46 31.50
N GLY A 232 11.98 -1.31 32.00
CA GLY A 232 12.74 -0.40 32.87
C GLY A 232 12.72 -0.73 34.38
N GLY A 233 12.23 -1.91 34.76
CA GLY A 233 12.06 -2.39 36.14
C GLY A 233 13.27 -3.09 36.75
#